data_AF-D6C786-F1
#
_entry.id   AF-D6C786-F1
#
_cell.length_a   1.000
_cell.length_b   1.000
_cell.length_c   1.000
_cell.angle_alpha   90.00
_cell.angle_beta   90.00
_cell.angle_gamma   90.00
#
_symmetry.space_group_name_H-M   'P 1'
#
loop_
_entity.id
_entity.type
_entity.pdbx_description
1 polymer ?
#
loop_
_entity_poly.entity_id
_entity_poly.type
_entity_poly.pdbx_seq_one_letter_code
_entity_poly.pdbx_strand_id
1 'polypeptide(L)'
;HTDVMDAITNHLGIGSYREWSEEKRQDWLISELRGKRPLFGADLPKTDEIADVLGTFEVIAELPSDTFSAYIISMATAPSDVLAVELLQRECRVKKPLRVVPLFERLADLEAAPATMTRLFSIEGYLNRIDRKQEVMIGYSDSGKDAGRLSAAWALYKAQEELVQVAKEYGVKLTMFHGRGGTVGRGGGPTHLALLSQPPDTINGSLRVTVQGEVIEQAFGEQRLCFRTLQRFTSATLEHGMNPPISPKPEWRKLMDEMAVVATEEYRSFVFKDPRFVEYFRLVTPELEYGRMNIGSRPSKRKPSGGIEPLRAIPWIFAWTQTRFHLPVWLGFGAAFKHVMQKDGKNIQTLREMYNEWPFFRVTLDLLEMVFAKGDPGIAALYDKLLVSEDLKSFGEHLRINYEETKKLLLLVAGHAKLLEADPYLKQRLSLRDSYITTLNVCQAHTLKRMREPQSKVAESRPRLSKESSDSDKPDDLVKLNTASEYGPG
;
A
#
# COMPACT_ATOMS: atom_id res chain seq x y z
N HIS A 1 -15.44 11.90 -6.14
CA HIS A 1 -15.69 13.36 -5.99
C HIS A 1 -15.81 14.06 -7.33
N THR A 2 -14.86 13.87 -8.26
CA THR A 2 -14.94 14.42 -9.63
C THR A 2 -16.27 14.15 -10.31
N ASP A 3 -16.80 12.93 -10.18
CA ASP A 3 -18.08 12.54 -10.80
C ASP A 3 -19.27 13.32 -10.22
N VAL A 4 -19.24 13.62 -8.92
CA VAL A 4 -20.25 14.47 -8.26
C VAL A 4 -20.13 15.91 -8.76
N MET A 5 -18.91 16.45 -8.82
CA MET A 5 -18.68 17.80 -9.35
C MET A 5 -19.11 17.92 -10.80
N ASP A 6 -18.83 16.92 -11.62
CA ASP A 6 -19.22 16.87 -13.03
C ASP A 6 -20.74 16.81 -13.20
N ALA A 7 -21.44 16.02 -12.38
CA ALA A 7 -22.90 16.01 -12.37
C ALA A 7 -23.48 17.39 -11.97
N ILE A 8 -22.90 18.04 -10.97
CA ILE A 8 -23.31 19.39 -10.54
C ILE A 8 -23.09 20.42 -11.66
N THR A 9 -21.90 20.47 -12.26
CA THR A 9 -21.60 21.47 -13.30
C THR A 9 -22.44 21.26 -14.56
N ASN A 10 -22.72 20.00 -14.93
CA ASN A 10 -23.61 19.68 -16.04
C ASN A 10 -25.05 20.09 -15.74
N HIS A 11 -25.57 19.80 -14.54
CA HIS A 11 -26.92 20.19 -14.12
C HIS A 11 -27.13 21.70 -14.10
N LEU A 12 -26.11 22.45 -13.68
CA LEU A 12 -26.12 23.92 -13.68
C LEU A 12 -25.92 24.54 -15.07
N GLY A 13 -25.63 23.74 -16.10
CA GLY A 13 -25.39 24.22 -17.46
C GLY A 13 -24.09 25.03 -17.63
N ILE A 14 -23.11 24.84 -16.74
CA ILE A 14 -21.83 25.56 -16.77
C ILE A 14 -20.67 24.74 -17.36
N GLY A 15 -20.93 23.50 -17.79
CA GLY A 15 -20.03 22.61 -18.51
C GLY A 15 -19.67 21.34 -17.73
N SER A 16 -18.69 20.57 -18.24
CA SER A 16 -18.21 19.34 -17.60
C SER A 16 -16.95 19.60 -16.77
N TYR A 17 -17.04 19.51 -15.45
CA TYR A 17 -15.90 19.58 -14.53
C TYR A 17 -14.80 18.56 -14.89
N ARG A 18 -15.19 17.38 -15.39
CA ARG A 18 -14.25 16.33 -15.79
C ARG A 18 -13.38 16.74 -16.97
N GLU A 19 -13.91 17.51 -17.92
CA GLU A 19 -13.19 17.95 -19.11
C GLU A 19 -12.32 19.20 -18.85
N TRP A 20 -12.52 19.88 -17.73
CA TRP A 20 -11.75 21.07 -17.40
C TRP A 20 -10.29 20.75 -17.07
N SER A 21 -9.40 21.66 -17.43
CA SER A 21 -8.01 21.66 -16.97
C SER A 21 -7.95 21.80 -15.45
N GLU A 22 -6.84 21.36 -14.86
CA GLU A 22 -6.62 21.48 -13.41
C GLU A 22 -6.71 22.94 -12.93
N GLU A 23 -6.18 23.88 -13.70
CA GLU A 23 -6.27 25.31 -13.40
C GLU A 23 -7.72 25.80 -13.39
N LYS A 24 -8.51 25.45 -14.42
CA LYS A 24 -9.93 25.82 -14.49
C LYS A 24 -10.75 25.20 -13.36
N ARG A 25 -10.43 23.96 -12.96
CA ARG A 25 -11.05 23.31 -11.79
C ARG A 25 -10.74 24.08 -10.50
N GLN A 26 -9.47 24.43 -10.28
CA GLN A 26 -9.07 25.22 -9.11
C GLN A 26 -9.77 26.58 -9.08
N ASP A 27 -9.74 27.33 -10.18
CA ASP A 27 -10.36 28.65 -10.25
C ASP A 27 -11.84 28.61 -9.92
N TRP A 28 -12.56 27.65 -10.49
CA TRP A 28 -13.97 27.44 -10.20
C TRP A 28 -14.20 27.05 -8.73
N LEU A 29 -13.48 26.06 -8.21
CA LEU A 29 -13.61 25.62 -6.81
C LEU A 29 -13.31 26.74 -5.82
N ILE A 30 -12.26 27.53 -6.07
CA ILE A 30 -11.89 28.68 -5.22
C ILE A 30 -12.98 29.76 -5.28
N SER A 31 -13.53 30.02 -6.46
CA SER A 31 -14.66 30.95 -6.63
C SER A 31 -15.88 30.49 -5.82
N GLU A 32 -16.29 29.23 -5.97
CA GLU A 32 -17.43 28.68 -5.24
C GLU A 32 -17.18 28.65 -3.73
N LEU A 33 -15.97 28.28 -3.28
CA LEU A 33 -15.57 28.27 -1.87
C LEU A 33 -15.61 29.67 -1.22
N ARG A 34 -15.37 30.75 -1.99
CA ARG A 34 -15.56 32.14 -1.54
C ARG A 34 -17.01 32.59 -1.59
N GLY A 35 -17.78 32.05 -2.54
CA GLY A 35 -19.20 32.31 -2.69
C GLY A 35 -20.02 31.87 -1.47
N LYS A 36 -21.17 32.51 -1.26
CA LYS A 36 -22.15 32.17 -0.21
C LYS A 36 -23.43 31.54 -0.76
N ARG A 37 -23.55 31.48 -2.09
CA ARG A 37 -24.70 30.88 -2.76
C ARG A 37 -24.59 29.35 -2.64
N PRO A 38 -25.67 28.65 -2.26
CA PRO A 38 -25.71 27.19 -2.33
C PRO A 38 -25.51 26.69 -3.77
N LEU A 39 -24.75 25.61 -3.93
CA LEU A 39 -24.32 25.13 -5.25
C LEU A 39 -25.36 24.25 -5.94
N PHE A 40 -26.02 23.35 -5.21
CA PHE A 40 -27.02 22.43 -5.76
C PHE A 40 -28.21 22.22 -4.81
N GLY A 41 -29.36 21.85 -5.38
CA GLY A 41 -30.60 21.55 -4.68
C GLY A 41 -30.91 20.05 -4.62
N ALA A 42 -32.10 19.71 -4.13
CA ALA A 42 -32.59 18.33 -4.06
C ALA A 42 -32.87 17.72 -5.46
N ASP A 43 -32.92 18.55 -6.49
CA ASP A 43 -33.21 18.23 -7.88
C ASP A 43 -32.00 17.73 -8.68
N LEU A 44 -30.80 17.72 -8.11
CA LEU A 44 -29.59 17.17 -8.75
C LEU A 44 -29.82 15.69 -9.12
N PRO A 45 -29.69 15.29 -10.40
CA PRO A 45 -29.73 13.90 -10.80
C PRO A 45 -28.55 13.11 -10.20
N LYS A 46 -28.84 11.96 -9.58
CA LYS A 46 -27.83 11.14 -8.89
C LYS A 46 -27.84 9.72 -9.45
N THR A 47 -26.67 9.22 -9.82
CA THR A 47 -26.43 7.78 -9.93
C THR A 47 -26.25 7.19 -8.53
N ASP A 48 -26.26 5.87 -8.40
CA ASP A 48 -26.03 5.19 -7.11
C ASP A 48 -24.68 5.59 -6.49
N GLU A 49 -23.62 5.71 -7.29
CA GLU A 49 -22.29 6.15 -6.82
C GLU A 49 -22.29 7.60 -6.35
N ILE A 50 -23.00 8.50 -7.03
CA ILE A 50 -23.13 9.91 -6.62
C ILE A 50 -23.95 10.00 -5.34
N ALA A 51 -25.04 9.24 -5.24
CA ALA A 51 -25.89 9.18 -4.06
C ALA A 51 -25.10 8.67 -2.84
N ASP A 52 -24.25 7.66 -3.00
CA ASP A 52 -23.39 7.14 -1.94
C ASP A 52 -22.39 8.19 -1.42
N VAL A 53 -21.74 8.94 -2.32
CA VAL A 53 -20.82 10.02 -1.94
C VAL A 53 -21.54 11.14 -1.18
N LEU A 54 -22.69 11.59 -1.67
CA LEU A 54 -23.47 12.65 -1.02
C LEU A 54 -24.05 12.18 0.31
N GLY A 55 -24.62 10.97 0.35
CA GLY A 55 -25.14 10.34 1.56
C GLY A 55 -24.06 10.14 2.63
N THR A 56 -22.82 9.86 2.23
CA THR A 56 -21.67 9.83 3.15
C THR A 56 -21.46 11.18 3.84
N PHE A 57 -21.54 12.30 3.11
CA PHE A 57 -21.43 13.63 3.71
C PHE A 57 -22.65 14.01 4.55
N GLU A 58 -23.84 13.55 4.20
CA GLU A 58 -25.06 13.73 5.01
C GLU A 58 -24.87 13.05 6.38
N VAL A 59 -24.39 11.80 6.42
CA VAL A 59 -24.06 11.10 7.68
C VAL A 59 -23.00 11.85 8.49
N ILE A 60 -21.98 12.41 7.83
CA ILE A 60 -20.95 13.22 8.49
C ILE A 60 -21.55 14.50 9.09
N ALA A 61 -22.54 15.11 8.42
CA ALA A 61 -23.20 16.33 8.88
C ALA A 61 -24.15 16.11 10.07
N GLU A 62 -24.75 14.92 10.15
CA GLU A 62 -25.75 14.56 11.17
C GLU A 62 -25.12 14.08 12.49
N LEU A 63 -23.98 13.38 12.42
CA LEU A 63 -23.34 12.80 13.59
C LEU A 63 -22.44 13.79 14.37
N PRO A 64 -22.23 13.57 15.68
CA PRO A 64 -21.32 14.37 16.48
C PRO A 64 -19.89 14.41 15.89
N SER A 65 -19.28 15.59 15.87
CA SER A 65 -17.99 15.82 15.19
C SER A 65 -16.83 15.01 15.76
N ASP A 66 -16.90 14.61 17.03
CA ASP A 66 -15.92 13.76 17.72
C ASP A 66 -15.99 12.28 17.33
N THR A 67 -17.02 11.87 16.58
CA THR A 67 -17.12 10.54 15.96
C THR A 67 -16.06 10.33 14.88
N PHE A 68 -15.64 11.41 14.22
CA PHE A 68 -14.80 11.35 13.03
C PHE A 68 -13.44 12.00 13.28
N SER A 69 -12.47 11.59 12.46
CA SER A 69 -11.12 12.16 12.50
C SER A 69 -10.80 12.93 11.21
N ALA A 70 -10.59 12.21 10.12
CA ALA A 70 -10.14 12.76 8.84
C ALA A 70 -10.99 12.23 7.67
N TYR A 71 -11.10 13.04 6.63
CA TYR A 71 -11.57 12.61 5.32
C TYR A 71 -10.36 12.35 4.42
N ILE A 72 -10.10 11.08 4.08
CA ILE A 72 -8.93 10.69 3.27
C ILE A 72 -9.32 10.53 1.82
N ILE A 73 -8.58 11.19 0.92
CA ILE A 73 -8.78 11.10 -0.52
C ILE A 73 -7.77 10.11 -1.09
N SER A 74 -8.20 8.88 -1.37
CA SER A 74 -7.39 7.92 -2.13
C SER A 74 -7.18 8.39 -3.57
N MET A 75 -6.05 8.06 -4.17
CA MET A 75 -5.65 8.52 -5.51
C MET A 75 -5.66 10.04 -5.66
N ALA A 76 -5.22 10.77 -4.63
CA ALA A 76 -5.05 12.21 -4.76
C ALA A 76 -3.89 12.52 -5.72
N THR A 77 -4.13 13.44 -6.65
CA THR A 77 -3.18 13.79 -7.72
C THR A 77 -2.93 15.28 -7.83
N ALA A 78 -3.90 16.11 -7.43
CA ALA A 78 -3.85 17.55 -7.66
C ALA A 78 -4.56 18.35 -6.55
N PRO A 79 -4.33 19.68 -6.47
CA PRO A 79 -5.02 20.55 -5.52
C PRO A 79 -6.54 20.50 -5.63
N SER A 80 -7.09 20.37 -6.84
CA SER A 80 -8.54 20.31 -7.05
C SER A 80 -9.20 19.11 -6.38
N ASP A 81 -8.49 17.99 -6.17
CA ASP A 81 -9.01 16.83 -5.45
C ASP A 81 -9.36 17.21 -3.99
N VAL A 82 -8.47 17.94 -3.32
CA VAL A 82 -8.65 18.41 -1.94
C VAL A 82 -9.74 19.48 -1.86
N LEU A 83 -9.68 20.48 -2.75
CA LEU A 83 -10.64 21.58 -2.79
C LEU A 83 -12.06 21.09 -3.11
N ALA A 84 -12.21 20.05 -3.93
CA ALA A 84 -13.50 19.47 -4.23
C ALA A 84 -14.16 18.85 -2.99
N VAL A 85 -13.39 18.16 -2.14
CA VAL A 85 -13.92 17.64 -0.87
C VAL A 85 -14.26 18.75 0.12
N GLU A 86 -13.43 19.79 0.22
CA GLU A 86 -13.77 20.96 1.05
C GLU A 86 -15.08 21.61 0.63
N LEU A 87 -15.31 21.74 -0.69
CA LEU A 87 -16.56 22.27 -1.22
C LEU A 87 -17.74 21.34 -0.91
N LEU A 88 -17.62 20.03 -1.15
CA LEU A 88 -18.70 19.07 -0.86
C LEU A 88 -19.06 19.02 0.63
N GLN A 89 -18.08 19.06 1.53
CA GLN A 89 -18.36 19.14 2.98
C GLN A 89 -19.21 20.38 3.32
N ARG A 90 -18.90 21.53 2.71
CA ARG A 90 -19.66 22.77 2.91
C ARG A 90 -21.08 22.65 2.34
N GLU A 91 -21.23 22.20 1.10
CA GLU A 91 -22.53 22.11 0.43
C GLU A 91 -23.45 21.06 1.06
N CYS A 92 -22.88 19.96 1.57
CA CYS A 92 -23.60 18.96 2.36
C CYS A 92 -23.78 19.38 3.83
N ARG A 93 -23.52 20.66 4.17
CA ARG A 93 -23.83 21.28 5.47
C ARG A 93 -23.09 20.64 6.66
N VAL A 94 -21.91 20.09 6.44
CA VAL A 94 -21.05 19.62 7.53
C VAL A 94 -20.60 20.83 8.36
N LYS A 95 -21.22 21.03 9.53
CA LYS A 95 -21.01 22.23 10.37
C LYS A 95 -19.57 22.38 10.86
N LYS A 96 -18.92 21.25 11.16
CA LYS A 96 -17.51 21.17 11.55
C LYS A 96 -16.80 20.26 10.54
N PRO A 97 -16.39 20.80 9.39
CA PRO A 97 -15.85 19.97 8.32
C PRO A 97 -14.55 19.29 8.75
N LEU A 98 -14.44 18.00 8.39
CA LEU A 98 -13.29 17.16 8.71
C LEU A 98 -12.04 17.70 8.03
N ARG A 99 -10.87 17.42 8.62
CA ARG A 99 -9.61 17.68 7.93
C ARG A 99 -9.50 16.78 6.70
N VAL A 100 -9.17 17.37 5.56
CA VAL A 100 -9.00 16.65 4.30
C VAL A 100 -7.54 16.22 4.16
N VAL A 101 -7.33 14.93 3.88
CA VAL A 101 -6.01 14.29 3.85
C VAL A 101 -5.79 13.67 2.47
N PRO A 102 -4.96 14.27 1.60
CA PRO A 102 -4.60 13.64 0.34
C PRO A 102 -3.74 12.41 0.60
N LEU A 103 -4.07 11.29 -0.04
CA LEU A 103 -3.27 10.07 -0.08
C LEU A 103 -2.60 9.97 -1.46
N PHE A 104 -1.28 10.19 -1.49
CA PHE A 104 -0.46 10.04 -2.69
C PHE A 104 0.01 8.58 -2.82
N GLU A 105 -0.37 7.91 -3.91
CA GLU A 105 -0.23 6.46 -4.07
C GLU A 105 0.71 6.05 -5.20
N ARG A 106 0.77 6.76 -6.33
CA ARG A 106 1.69 6.41 -7.44
C ARG A 106 2.98 7.19 -7.35
N LEU A 107 4.01 6.74 -8.07
CA LEU A 107 5.31 7.40 -8.10
C LEU A 107 5.20 8.85 -8.57
N ALA A 108 4.48 9.10 -9.66
CA ALA A 108 4.24 10.45 -10.17
C ALA A 108 3.45 11.34 -9.19
N ASP A 109 2.52 10.74 -8.42
CA ASP A 109 1.74 11.48 -7.43
C ASP A 109 2.61 11.91 -6.24
N LEU A 110 3.56 11.05 -5.82
CA LEU A 110 4.54 11.39 -4.78
C LEU A 110 5.52 12.48 -5.23
N GLU A 111 5.97 12.43 -6.48
CA GLU A 111 6.85 13.45 -7.08
C GLU A 111 6.13 14.80 -7.21
N ALA A 112 4.84 14.80 -7.52
CA ALA A 112 4.02 16.01 -7.62
C ALA A 112 3.49 16.51 -6.27
N ALA A 113 3.57 15.72 -5.20
CA ALA A 113 2.98 16.05 -3.90
C ALA A 113 3.46 17.38 -3.31
N PRO A 114 4.77 17.72 -3.32
CA PRO A 114 5.25 19.01 -2.82
C PRO A 114 4.64 20.18 -3.59
N ALA A 115 4.62 20.14 -4.92
CA ALA A 115 4.04 21.18 -5.75
C ALA A 115 2.52 21.34 -5.52
N THR A 116 1.80 20.21 -5.39
CA THR A 116 0.38 20.19 -5.03
C THR A 116 0.13 20.89 -3.69
N MET A 117 0.93 20.57 -2.68
CA MET A 117 0.77 21.18 -1.35
C MET A 117 1.19 22.65 -1.32
N THR A 118 2.25 23.04 -2.04
CA THR A 118 2.63 24.45 -2.23
C THR A 118 1.49 25.24 -2.84
N ARG A 119 0.83 24.71 -3.87
CA ARG A 119 -0.32 25.38 -4.48
C ARG A 119 -1.49 25.51 -3.50
N LEU A 120 -1.82 24.46 -2.76
CA LEU A 120 -2.88 24.53 -1.73
C LEU A 120 -2.55 25.57 -0.65
N PHE A 121 -1.31 25.60 -0.15
CA PHE A 121 -0.88 26.55 0.87
C PHE A 121 -0.76 27.99 0.34
N SER A 122 -0.60 28.19 -0.97
CA SER A 122 -0.67 29.54 -1.56
C SER A 122 -2.08 30.14 -1.57
N ILE A 123 -3.12 29.34 -1.32
CA ILE A 123 -4.51 29.80 -1.25
C ILE A 123 -4.83 30.22 0.19
N GLU A 124 -4.89 31.53 0.44
CA GLU A 124 -5.14 32.08 1.79
C GLU A 124 -6.40 31.50 2.45
N GLY A 125 -7.49 31.34 1.69
CA GLY A 125 -8.73 30.73 2.18
C GLY A 125 -8.54 29.29 2.67
N TYR A 126 -7.67 28.51 2.00
CA TYR A 126 -7.34 27.15 2.41
C TYR A 126 -6.46 27.14 3.67
N LEU A 127 -5.42 27.98 3.74
CA LEU A 127 -4.59 28.10 4.95
C LEU A 127 -5.41 28.46 6.19
N ASN A 128 -6.33 29.41 6.06
CA ASN A 128 -7.24 29.80 7.13
C ASN A 128 -8.17 28.64 7.52
N ARG A 129 -8.69 27.91 6.52
CA ARG A 129 -9.56 26.75 6.73
C ARG A 129 -8.89 25.61 7.50
N ILE A 130 -7.60 25.37 7.29
CA ILE A 130 -6.86 24.28 7.95
C ILE A 130 -6.21 24.71 9.27
N ASP A 131 -6.34 25.97 9.71
CA ASP A 131 -5.67 26.50 10.91
C ASP A 131 -4.15 26.16 10.92
N ARG A 132 -3.54 26.28 9.73
CA ARG A 132 -2.12 25.91 9.49
C ARG A 132 -1.74 24.51 10.01
N LYS A 133 -2.65 23.55 9.98
CA LYS A 133 -2.39 22.13 10.30
C LYS A 133 -2.80 21.28 9.11
N GLN A 134 -1.84 20.63 8.48
CA GLN A 134 -2.09 19.73 7.37
C GLN A 134 -1.68 18.31 7.76
N GLU A 135 -2.49 17.34 7.37
CA GLU A 135 -2.09 15.94 7.38
C GLU A 135 -2.00 15.41 5.94
N VAL A 136 -0.94 14.69 5.60
CA VAL A 136 -0.75 14.06 4.29
C VAL A 136 -0.54 12.56 4.51
N MET A 137 -1.24 11.72 3.75
CA MET A 137 -1.09 10.28 3.83
C MET A 137 -0.19 9.76 2.70
N ILE A 138 0.67 8.81 3.04
CA ILE A 138 1.60 8.19 2.10
C ILE A 138 1.38 6.66 2.00
N GLY A 139 1.25 6.16 0.77
CA GLY A 139 0.85 4.78 0.47
C GLY A 139 1.99 3.85 0.04
N TYR A 140 2.67 3.19 0.99
CA TYR A 140 3.82 2.34 0.67
C TYR A 140 3.51 1.15 -0.26
N SER A 141 2.44 0.40 0.01
CA SER A 141 2.08 -0.78 -0.78
C SER A 141 1.60 -0.41 -2.18
N ASP A 142 0.87 0.69 -2.31
CA ASP A 142 0.33 1.14 -3.59
C ASP A 142 1.43 1.74 -4.47
N SER A 143 2.36 2.52 -3.91
CA SER A 143 3.54 3.00 -4.65
C SER A 143 4.49 1.86 -5.04
N GLY A 144 4.67 0.87 -4.16
CA GLY A 144 5.43 -0.33 -4.46
C GLY A 144 4.81 -1.16 -5.59
N LYS A 145 3.47 -1.19 -5.70
CA LYS A 145 2.76 -1.85 -6.80
C LYS A 145 2.97 -1.13 -8.14
N ASP A 146 3.10 0.19 -8.12
CA ASP A 146 3.28 1.01 -9.34
C ASP A 146 4.71 0.96 -9.90
N ALA A 147 5.73 1.03 -9.04
CA ALA A 147 7.10 1.28 -9.48
C ALA A 147 8.17 0.35 -8.88
N GLY A 148 7.77 -0.67 -8.13
CA GLY A 148 8.69 -1.51 -7.37
C GLY A 148 9.07 -0.89 -6.03
N ARG A 149 9.43 -1.74 -5.06
CA ARG A 149 9.55 -1.33 -3.66
C ARG A 149 10.73 -0.39 -3.38
N LEU A 150 11.88 -0.58 -4.05
CA LEU A 150 13.06 0.28 -3.87
C LEU A 150 12.74 1.73 -4.26
N SER A 151 12.23 1.93 -5.47
CA SER A 151 11.91 3.24 -6.03
C SER A 151 10.80 3.92 -5.24
N ALA A 152 9.77 3.17 -4.84
CA ALA A 152 8.71 3.67 -3.97
C ALA A 152 9.26 4.16 -2.62
N ALA A 153 10.14 3.39 -1.96
CA ALA A 153 10.73 3.80 -0.69
C ALA A 153 11.58 5.07 -0.83
N TRP A 154 12.34 5.19 -1.92
CA TRP A 154 13.16 6.37 -2.18
C TRP A 154 12.32 7.62 -2.49
N ALA A 155 11.31 7.49 -3.35
CA ALA A 155 10.39 8.58 -3.65
C ALA A 155 9.63 9.06 -2.40
N LEU A 156 9.20 8.12 -1.54
CA LEU A 156 8.59 8.45 -0.25
C LEU A 156 9.53 9.21 0.68
N TYR A 157 10.83 8.87 0.71
CA TYR A 157 11.81 9.59 1.50
C TYR A 157 11.96 11.03 1.01
N LYS A 158 12.16 11.24 -0.30
CA LYS A 158 12.30 12.56 -0.91
C LYS A 158 11.05 13.43 -0.77
N ALA A 159 9.88 12.86 -1.09
CA ALA A 159 8.61 13.56 -0.97
C ALA A 159 8.35 14.05 0.46
N GLN A 160 8.72 13.27 1.48
CA GLN A 160 8.59 13.69 2.87
C GLN A 160 9.55 14.83 3.23
N GLU A 161 10.80 14.82 2.75
CA GLU A 161 11.74 15.93 2.95
C GLU A 161 11.22 17.24 2.32
N GLU A 162 10.74 17.16 1.08
CA GLU A 162 10.23 18.32 0.35
C GLU A 162 8.93 18.85 0.95
N LEU A 163 8.00 17.98 1.35
CA LEU A 163 6.77 18.37 2.03
C LEU A 163 7.03 19.07 3.37
N VAL A 164 8.04 18.63 4.12
CA VAL A 164 8.47 19.32 5.35
C VAL A 164 9.00 20.73 5.04
N GLN A 165 9.80 20.89 3.99
CA GLN A 165 10.30 22.20 3.58
C GLN A 165 9.15 23.14 3.19
N VAL A 166 8.23 22.66 2.35
CA VAL A 166 7.01 23.40 1.96
C VAL A 166 6.18 23.77 3.19
N ALA A 167 5.95 22.84 4.12
CA ALA A 167 5.19 23.13 5.33
C ALA A 167 5.87 24.20 6.20
N LYS A 168 7.20 24.17 6.33
CA LYS A 168 7.96 25.19 7.06
C LYS A 168 7.85 26.58 6.42
N GLU A 169 7.98 26.67 5.10
CA GLU A 169 7.87 27.93 4.35
C GLU A 169 6.52 28.62 4.60
N TYR A 170 5.43 27.85 4.64
CA TYR A 170 4.09 28.36 4.87
C TYR A 170 3.67 28.36 6.35
N GLY A 171 4.56 28.03 7.28
CA GLY A 171 4.25 27.98 8.72
C GLY A 171 3.14 27.00 9.08
N VAL A 172 3.08 25.86 8.37
CA VAL A 172 2.09 24.79 8.55
C VAL A 172 2.70 23.67 9.40
N LYS A 173 1.97 23.24 10.43
CA LYS A 173 2.29 21.99 11.15
C LYS A 173 1.83 20.80 10.31
N LEU A 174 2.79 20.12 9.69
CA LEU A 174 2.54 18.90 8.92
C LEU A 174 2.49 17.67 9.84
N THR A 175 1.58 16.74 9.56
CA THR A 175 1.58 15.39 10.13
C THR A 175 1.58 14.38 8.99
N MET A 176 2.55 13.48 8.98
CA MET A 176 2.58 12.35 8.05
C MET A 176 1.70 11.22 8.57
N PHE A 177 0.76 10.77 7.75
CA PHE A 177 0.00 9.55 8.00
C PHE A 177 0.59 8.39 7.20
N HIS A 178 1.27 7.49 7.90
CA HIS A 178 1.90 6.31 7.31
C HIS A 178 0.85 5.23 7.00
N GLY A 179 0.62 4.98 5.72
CA GLY A 179 -0.23 3.89 5.23
C GLY A 179 0.37 2.50 5.43
N ARG A 180 -0.37 1.48 5.00
CA ARG A 180 0.03 0.07 5.09
C ARG A 180 1.27 -0.26 4.25
N GLY A 181 2.01 -1.29 4.67
CA GLY A 181 3.12 -1.84 3.91
C GLY A 181 4.47 -1.16 4.12
N GLY A 182 4.53 -0.07 4.88
CA GLY A 182 5.80 0.54 5.29
C GLY A 182 6.56 -0.32 6.31
N THR A 183 7.86 -0.05 6.48
CA THR A 183 8.68 -0.61 7.57
C THR A 183 8.05 -0.33 8.94
N VAL A 184 7.45 0.87 9.09
CA VAL A 184 6.76 1.32 10.30
C VAL A 184 5.56 0.42 10.68
N GLY A 185 4.75 -0.01 9.70
CA GLY A 185 3.49 -0.71 9.94
C GLY A 185 3.56 -2.24 9.99
N ARG A 186 4.71 -2.85 9.66
CA ARG A 186 4.81 -4.31 9.45
C ARG A 186 5.36 -5.12 10.62
N GLY A 187 5.88 -4.46 11.67
CA GLY A 187 6.40 -5.13 12.87
C GLY A 187 7.45 -6.24 12.61
N GLY A 188 8.01 -6.27 11.39
CA GLY A 188 8.90 -7.32 10.89
C GLY A 188 10.37 -6.95 10.99
N GLY A 189 10.67 -5.67 11.21
CA GLY A 189 11.93 -5.19 11.79
C GLY A 189 11.61 -4.35 13.04
N PRO A 190 12.61 -3.76 13.71
CA PRO A 190 12.35 -2.90 14.85
C PRO A 190 11.55 -1.68 14.40
N THR A 191 10.21 -1.67 14.56
CA THR A 191 9.34 -0.50 14.27
C THR A 191 9.89 0.78 14.91
N HIS A 192 10.59 0.64 16.04
CA HIS A 192 11.34 1.70 16.67
C HIS A 192 12.39 2.34 15.73
N LEU A 193 13.29 1.54 15.15
CA LEU A 193 14.30 2.03 14.19
C LEU A 193 13.65 2.58 12.90
N ALA A 194 12.55 1.99 12.45
CA ALA A 194 11.83 2.47 11.27
C ALA A 194 11.21 3.87 11.46
N LEU A 195 10.87 4.25 12.69
CA LEU A 195 10.45 5.60 13.03
C LEU A 195 11.65 6.54 13.14
N LEU A 196 12.72 6.10 13.79
CA LEU A 196 13.98 6.87 13.89
C LEU A 196 14.62 7.11 12.52
N SER A 197 14.32 6.28 11.52
CA SER A 197 14.85 6.42 10.16
C SER A 197 14.05 7.36 9.26
N GLN A 198 12.92 7.91 9.71
CA GLN A 198 12.17 8.87 8.90
C GLN A 198 13.02 10.13 8.67
N PRO A 199 12.83 10.86 7.55
CA PRO A 199 13.58 12.07 7.31
C PRO A 199 13.45 13.07 8.47
N PRO A 200 14.46 13.92 8.73
CA PRO A 200 14.40 14.91 9.80
C PRO A 200 13.12 15.76 9.76
N ASP A 201 12.60 16.13 10.93
CA ASP A 201 11.42 16.99 11.12
C ASP A 201 10.07 16.48 10.57
N THR A 202 10.00 15.24 10.07
CA THR A 202 8.75 14.65 9.52
C THR A 202 7.75 14.19 10.59
N ILE A 203 8.21 13.92 11.82
CA ILE A 203 7.35 13.48 12.93
C ILE A 203 6.97 14.66 13.84
N ASN A 204 7.96 15.42 14.33
CA ASN A 204 7.77 16.64 15.13
C ASN A 204 6.65 16.56 16.19
N GLY A 205 6.68 15.49 16.99
CA GLY A 205 5.73 15.24 18.08
C GLY A 205 4.33 14.78 17.65
N SER A 206 4.10 14.46 16.37
CA SER A 206 2.81 14.00 15.84
C SER A 206 3.00 12.78 14.95
N LEU A 207 2.60 11.61 15.44
CA LEU A 207 2.70 10.35 14.70
C LEU A 207 1.31 9.79 14.40
N ARG A 208 1.03 9.52 13.12
CA ARG A 208 -0.14 8.74 12.69
C ARG A 208 0.31 7.56 11.83
N VAL A 209 -0.02 6.34 12.25
CA VAL A 209 0.42 5.10 11.59
C VAL A 209 -0.74 4.13 11.46
N THR A 210 -0.84 3.46 10.32
CA THR A 210 -1.76 2.36 10.12
C THR A 210 -1.24 1.09 10.82
N VAL A 211 -1.94 0.61 11.84
CA VAL A 211 -1.72 -0.75 12.35
C VAL A 211 -2.39 -1.73 11.40
N GLN A 212 -1.60 -2.58 10.75
CA GLN A 212 -2.14 -3.57 9.83
C GLN A 212 -2.91 -4.67 10.59
N GLY A 213 -4.05 -5.09 10.05
CA GLY A 213 -4.89 -6.13 10.67
C GLY A 213 -4.12 -7.43 10.90
N GLU A 214 -3.22 -7.82 9.99
CA GLU A 214 -2.39 -9.02 10.14
C GLU A 214 -1.30 -8.90 11.23
N VAL A 215 -1.09 -7.72 11.82
CA VAL A 215 -0.11 -7.46 12.88
C VAL A 215 -0.78 -7.13 14.22
N ILE A 216 -2.11 -6.90 14.24
CA ILE A 216 -2.83 -6.42 15.43
C ILE A 216 -2.64 -7.35 16.63
N GLU A 217 -2.70 -8.66 16.42
CA GLU A 217 -2.53 -9.67 17.46
C GLU A 217 -1.11 -9.63 18.05
N GLN A 218 -0.08 -9.58 17.19
CA GLN A 218 1.31 -9.48 17.66
C GLN A 218 1.57 -8.18 18.42
N ALA A 219 0.88 -7.10 18.05
CA ALA A 219 1.10 -5.78 18.64
C ALA A 219 0.33 -5.56 19.93
N PHE A 220 -0.90 -6.08 20.04
CA PHE A 220 -1.87 -5.73 21.08
C PHE A 220 -2.59 -6.92 21.72
N GLY A 221 -2.45 -8.14 21.22
CA GLY A 221 -3.17 -9.33 21.71
C GLY A 221 -2.75 -9.80 23.11
N GLU A 222 -1.52 -9.47 23.53
CA GLU A 222 -1.00 -9.77 24.86
C GLU A 222 -0.61 -8.48 25.60
N GLN A 223 -0.90 -8.40 26.90
CA GLN A 223 -0.79 -7.17 27.71
C GLN A 223 0.62 -6.58 27.72
N ARG A 224 1.67 -7.40 27.89
CA ARG A 224 3.06 -6.93 27.90
C ARG A 224 3.51 -6.50 26.51
N LEU A 225 3.06 -7.19 25.45
CA LEU A 225 3.32 -6.79 24.07
C LEU A 225 2.63 -5.47 23.72
N CYS A 226 1.37 -5.29 24.12
CA CYS A 226 0.63 -4.04 24.02
C CYS A 226 1.41 -2.89 24.66
N PHE A 227 1.83 -3.05 25.92
CA PHE A 227 2.65 -2.05 26.62
C PHE A 227 3.93 -1.73 25.85
N ARG A 228 4.69 -2.75 25.40
CA ARG A 228 5.93 -2.55 24.62
C ARG A 228 5.67 -1.89 23.27
N THR A 229 4.50 -2.10 22.67
CA THR A 229 4.09 -1.43 21.43
C THR A 229 3.85 0.05 21.68
N LEU A 230 3.09 0.40 22.71
CA LEU A 230 2.87 1.82 23.06
C LEU A 230 4.17 2.51 23.49
N GLN A 231 5.01 1.81 24.25
CA GLN A 231 6.33 2.28 24.68
C GLN A 231 7.21 2.63 23.47
N ARG A 232 7.36 1.72 22.50
CA ARG A 232 8.27 1.94 21.35
C ARG A 232 7.80 3.08 20.43
N PHE A 233 6.47 3.23 20.26
CA PHE A 233 5.91 4.33 19.47
C PHE A 233 6.16 5.67 20.17
N THR A 234 5.93 5.73 21.49
CA THR A 234 6.15 6.93 22.29
C THR A 234 7.62 7.33 22.30
N SER A 235 8.53 6.37 22.58
CA SER A 235 9.97 6.67 22.67
C SER A 235 10.56 7.06 21.32
N ALA A 236 10.25 6.35 20.23
CA ALA A 236 10.79 6.69 18.91
C ALA A 236 10.27 8.05 18.40
N THR A 237 9.00 8.38 18.67
CA THR A 237 8.42 9.68 18.30
C THR A 237 9.15 10.82 19.02
N LEU A 238 9.43 10.65 20.30
CA LEU A 238 10.15 11.63 21.11
C LEU A 238 11.60 11.77 20.65
N GLU A 239 12.30 10.65 20.53
CA GLU A 239 13.71 10.61 20.16
C GLU A 239 13.94 11.18 18.76
N HIS A 240 13.13 10.81 17.76
CA HIS A 240 13.27 11.34 16.39
C HIS A 240 13.20 12.87 16.35
N GLY A 241 12.29 13.48 17.13
CA GLY A 241 12.15 14.92 17.19
C GLY A 241 13.29 15.66 17.90
N MET A 242 14.08 14.97 18.73
CA MET A 242 15.20 15.54 19.50
C MET A 242 16.57 15.12 18.97
N ASN A 243 16.63 13.99 18.26
CA ASN A 243 17.82 13.34 17.75
C ASN A 243 17.52 12.80 16.34
N PRO A 244 17.35 13.69 15.33
CA PRO A 244 17.03 13.28 13.97
C PRO A 244 18.18 12.44 13.38
N PRO A 245 17.87 11.54 12.42
CA PRO A 245 18.91 10.74 11.79
C PRO A 245 19.85 11.60 10.94
N ILE A 246 21.03 11.05 10.64
CA ILE A 246 21.97 11.70 9.72
C ILE A 246 21.31 11.94 8.36
N SER A 247 21.57 13.10 7.77
CA SER A 247 21.20 13.36 6.38
C SER A 247 22.07 12.51 5.45
N PRO A 248 21.51 11.96 4.35
CA PRO A 248 22.29 11.16 3.42
C PRO A 248 23.34 12.00 2.71
N LYS A 249 24.54 11.42 2.53
CA LYS A 249 25.63 12.03 1.75
C LYS A 249 25.20 12.23 0.28
N PRO A 250 25.72 13.26 -0.43
CA PRO A 250 25.34 13.51 -1.83
C PRO A 250 25.51 12.29 -2.76
N GLU A 251 26.59 11.53 -2.57
CA GLU A 251 26.86 10.30 -3.30
C GLU A 251 25.83 9.19 -3.04
N TRP A 252 25.29 9.11 -1.81
CA TRP A 252 24.23 8.15 -1.48
C TRP A 252 22.92 8.51 -2.18
N ARG A 253 22.56 9.80 -2.22
CA ARG A 253 21.38 10.28 -2.96
C ARG A 253 21.50 9.97 -4.45
N LYS A 254 22.64 10.29 -5.05
CA LYS A 254 22.92 10.03 -6.46
C LYS A 254 22.81 8.53 -6.78
N LEU A 255 23.33 7.67 -5.92
CA LEU A 255 23.24 6.23 -6.08
C LEU A 255 21.79 5.73 -5.99
N MET A 256 21.02 6.25 -5.02
CA MET A 256 19.59 5.92 -4.88
C MET A 256 18.75 6.40 -6.07
N ASP A 257 19.02 7.60 -6.60
CA ASP A 257 18.34 8.11 -7.80
C ASP A 257 18.58 7.21 -9.02
N GLU A 258 19.82 6.76 -9.22
CA GLU A 258 20.18 5.84 -10.30
C GLU A 258 19.55 4.45 -10.11
N MET A 259 19.65 3.89 -8.90
CA MET A 259 19.06 2.59 -8.56
C MET A 259 17.53 2.59 -8.72
N ALA A 260 16.85 3.69 -8.38
CA ALA A 260 15.41 3.80 -8.48
C ALA A 260 14.92 3.71 -9.94
N VAL A 261 15.64 4.33 -10.88
CA VAL A 261 15.29 4.25 -12.32
C VAL A 261 15.39 2.80 -12.81
N VAL A 262 16.50 2.13 -12.53
CA VAL A 262 16.75 0.75 -12.96
C VAL A 262 15.77 -0.24 -12.31
N ALA A 263 15.51 -0.09 -11.01
CA ALA A 263 14.56 -0.94 -10.29
C ALA A 263 13.14 -0.79 -10.84
N THR A 264 12.72 0.44 -11.17
CA THR A 264 11.40 0.68 -11.76
C THR A 264 11.30 0.11 -13.17
N GLU A 265 12.36 0.23 -13.97
CA GLU A 265 12.38 -0.36 -15.30
C GLU A 265 12.26 -1.88 -15.27
N GLU A 266 13.07 -2.57 -14.44
CA GLU A 266 12.96 -4.02 -14.26
C GLU A 266 11.58 -4.41 -13.72
N TYR A 267 11.10 -3.75 -12.66
CA TYR A 267 9.80 -4.06 -12.10
C TYR A 267 8.68 -3.93 -13.14
N ARG A 268 8.63 -2.81 -13.87
CA ARG A 268 7.57 -2.56 -14.87
C ARG A 268 7.73 -3.44 -16.10
N SER A 269 8.95 -3.88 -16.46
CA SER A 269 9.17 -4.78 -17.59
C SER A 269 8.48 -6.12 -17.37
N PHE A 270 8.54 -6.68 -16.17
CA PHE A 270 7.81 -7.90 -15.82
C PHE A 270 6.33 -7.63 -15.57
N VAL A 271 5.98 -6.67 -14.72
CA VAL A 271 4.62 -6.56 -14.16
C VAL A 271 3.61 -5.94 -15.14
N PHE A 272 4.06 -5.00 -15.99
CA PHE A 272 3.16 -4.25 -16.87
C PHE A 272 3.47 -4.41 -18.37
N LYS A 273 4.73 -4.68 -18.75
CA LYS A 273 5.12 -4.78 -20.17
C LYS A 273 5.12 -6.21 -20.71
N ASP A 274 5.44 -7.23 -19.90
CA ASP A 274 5.42 -8.61 -20.36
C ASP A 274 3.97 -9.11 -20.49
N PRO A 275 3.50 -9.45 -21.70
CA PRO A 275 2.11 -9.84 -21.93
C PRO A 275 1.71 -11.14 -21.21
N ARG A 276 2.69 -11.98 -20.84
CA ARG A 276 2.46 -13.27 -20.17
C ARG A 276 2.21 -13.10 -18.67
N PHE A 277 2.59 -11.96 -18.09
CA PHE A 277 2.64 -11.79 -16.64
C PHE A 277 1.28 -11.98 -15.97
N VAL A 278 0.22 -11.38 -16.51
CA VAL A 278 -1.12 -11.44 -15.91
C VAL A 278 -1.67 -12.86 -15.91
N GLU A 279 -1.44 -13.60 -16.99
CA GLU A 279 -1.83 -15.01 -17.09
C GLU A 279 -1.05 -15.86 -16.08
N TYR A 280 0.29 -15.73 -16.09
CA TYR A 280 1.16 -16.41 -15.14
C TYR A 280 0.76 -16.13 -13.68
N PHE A 281 0.51 -14.86 -13.33
CA PHE A 281 0.08 -14.44 -12.00
C PHE A 281 -1.21 -15.11 -11.55
N ARG A 282 -2.22 -15.17 -12.41
CA ARG A 282 -3.52 -15.79 -12.12
C ARG A 282 -3.42 -17.31 -11.96
N LEU A 283 -2.50 -17.95 -12.69
CA LEU A 283 -2.25 -19.38 -12.61
C LEU A 283 -1.42 -19.74 -11.37
N VAL A 284 -0.29 -19.06 -11.14
CA VAL A 284 0.63 -19.45 -10.06
C VAL A 284 0.11 -19.09 -8.67
N THR A 285 -0.71 -18.04 -8.55
CA THR A 285 -1.21 -17.54 -7.26
C THR A 285 -2.71 -17.83 -7.05
N PRO A 286 -3.21 -17.79 -5.79
CA PRO A 286 -4.65 -17.88 -5.50
C PRO A 286 -5.39 -16.54 -5.61
N GLU A 287 -4.96 -15.60 -6.46
CA GLU A 287 -5.59 -14.26 -6.56
C GLU A 287 -7.07 -14.33 -6.93
N LEU A 288 -7.42 -15.18 -7.90
CA LEU A 288 -8.79 -15.33 -8.34
C LEU A 288 -9.68 -15.90 -7.24
N GLU A 289 -9.20 -16.94 -6.54
CA GLU A 289 -9.93 -17.56 -5.44
C GLU A 289 -10.08 -16.61 -4.25
N TYR A 290 -9.08 -15.78 -3.94
CA TYR A 290 -9.20 -14.74 -2.92
C TYR A 290 -10.36 -13.78 -3.22
N GLY A 291 -10.55 -13.38 -4.48
CA GLY A 291 -11.67 -12.54 -4.90
C GLY A 291 -13.04 -13.21 -4.80
N ARG A 292 -13.08 -14.55 -4.76
CA ARG A 292 -14.31 -15.36 -4.64
C ARG A 292 -14.67 -15.69 -3.19
N MET A 293 -13.68 -15.71 -2.31
CA MET A 293 -13.86 -16.10 -0.92
C MET A 293 -14.31 -14.93 -0.04
N ASN A 294 -15.06 -15.24 1.02
CA ASN A 294 -15.51 -14.27 2.01
C ASN A 294 -14.41 -13.92 3.04
N ILE A 295 -13.20 -13.64 2.55
CA ILE A 295 -12.00 -13.35 3.37
C ILE A 295 -11.70 -11.84 3.41
N GLY A 296 -12.34 -11.05 2.55
CA GLY A 296 -12.24 -9.58 2.55
C GLY A 296 -13.59 -8.91 2.41
N SER A 297 -13.77 -7.76 3.06
CA SER A 297 -14.99 -6.94 2.97
C SER A 297 -15.09 -6.10 1.70
N ARG A 298 -14.07 -6.14 0.84
CA ARG A 298 -13.89 -5.23 -0.30
C ARG A 298 -13.58 -6.03 -1.57
N PRO A 299 -14.10 -5.61 -2.74
CA PRO A 299 -13.72 -6.19 -4.03
C PRO A 299 -12.19 -6.18 -4.24
N SER A 300 -11.64 -7.21 -4.86
CA SER A 300 -10.19 -7.31 -5.12
C SER A 300 -9.69 -6.30 -6.16
N LYS A 301 -10.55 -5.89 -7.10
CA LYS A 301 -10.26 -4.94 -8.17
C LYS A 301 -11.16 -3.71 -8.11
N ARG A 302 -10.67 -2.58 -8.62
CA ARG A 302 -11.46 -1.35 -8.83
C ARG A 302 -12.33 -1.43 -10.10
N LYS A 303 -11.91 -2.22 -11.09
CA LYS A 303 -12.68 -2.56 -12.30
C LYS A 303 -12.57 -4.06 -12.58
N PRO A 304 -13.65 -4.73 -13.02
CA PRO A 304 -13.66 -6.18 -13.27
C PRO A 304 -12.63 -6.64 -14.31
N SER A 305 -12.52 -5.88 -15.40
CA SER A 305 -11.59 -6.11 -16.50
C SER A 305 -10.28 -5.33 -16.31
N GLY A 306 -9.17 -5.91 -16.77
CA GLY A 306 -7.86 -5.27 -16.82
C GLY A 306 -6.71 -6.11 -16.25
N GLY A 307 -5.52 -5.53 -16.30
CA GLY A 307 -4.26 -6.10 -15.81
C GLY A 307 -4.04 -5.91 -14.31
N ILE A 308 -2.84 -5.48 -13.93
CA ILE A 308 -2.41 -5.30 -12.54
C ILE A 308 -2.80 -3.91 -11.99
N GLU A 309 -3.04 -2.94 -12.87
CA GLU A 309 -3.45 -1.57 -12.54
C GLU A 309 -4.74 -1.52 -11.69
N PRO A 310 -5.86 -2.17 -12.09
CA PRO A 310 -7.09 -2.15 -11.30
C PRO A 310 -7.02 -3.02 -10.04
N LEU A 311 -6.03 -3.91 -9.92
CA LEU A 311 -5.84 -4.76 -8.74
C LEU A 311 -5.42 -3.91 -7.55
N ARG A 312 -6.14 -4.06 -6.42
CA ARG A 312 -5.79 -3.36 -5.18
C ARG A 312 -4.51 -3.94 -4.59
N ALA A 313 -3.74 -3.11 -3.86
CA ALA A 313 -2.49 -3.57 -3.30
C ALA A 313 -2.64 -4.66 -2.21
N ILE A 314 -3.80 -4.84 -1.57
CA ILE A 314 -4.00 -5.97 -0.61
C ILE A 314 -3.96 -7.32 -1.35
N PRO A 315 -4.86 -7.59 -2.32
CA PRO A 315 -4.80 -8.78 -3.16
C PRO A 315 -3.44 -9.02 -3.79
N TRP A 316 -2.79 -7.96 -4.29
CA TRP A 316 -1.45 -8.05 -4.91
C TRP A 316 -0.42 -8.66 -3.96
N ILE A 317 -0.25 -8.09 -2.76
CA ILE A 317 0.72 -8.60 -1.79
C ILE A 317 0.27 -9.96 -1.22
N PHE A 318 -1.02 -10.15 -1.00
CA PHE A 318 -1.58 -11.38 -0.44
C PHE A 318 -1.29 -12.58 -1.36
N ALA A 319 -1.62 -12.47 -2.65
CA ALA A 319 -1.48 -13.54 -3.63
C ALA A 319 -0.04 -14.10 -3.68
N TRP A 320 0.96 -13.23 -3.75
CA TRP A 320 2.38 -13.61 -3.76
C TRP A 320 2.92 -14.05 -2.39
N THR A 321 2.26 -13.66 -1.31
CA THR A 321 2.59 -14.13 0.04
C THR A 321 2.14 -15.58 0.24
N GLN A 322 0.97 -15.94 -0.30
CA GLN A 322 0.44 -17.30 -0.23
C GLN A 322 1.38 -18.32 -0.89
N THR A 323 2.03 -17.97 -2.00
CA THR A 323 2.93 -18.86 -2.74
C THR A 323 4.37 -18.86 -2.22
N ARG A 324 4.64 -18.16 -1.10
CA ARG A 324 5.98 -18.00 -0.51
C ARG A 324 7.00 -17.34 -1.46
N PHE A 325 6.54 -16.65 -2.50
CA PHE A 325 7.43 -16.06 -3.50
C PHE A 325 7.69 -14.56 -3.29
N HIS A 326 6.73 -13.84 -2.72
CA HIS A 326 6.86 -12.45 -2.31
C HIS A 326 7.38 -11.47 -3.39
N LEU A 327 7.15 -11.78 -4.67
CA LEU A 327 7.57 -10.99 -5.85
C LEU A 327 7.44 -9.47 -5.67
N PRO A 328 6.32 -8.92 -5.15
CA PRO A 328 6.13 -7.48 -5.04
C PRO A 328 7.12 -6.73 -4.13
N VAL A 329 7.84 -7.45 -3.27
CA VAL A 329 8.72 -6.83 -2.27
C VAL A 329 10.14 -6.69 -2.79
N TRP A 330 10.63 -7.66 -3.58
CA TRP A 330 12.04 -7.75 -3.97
C TRP A 330 12.32 -7.46 -5.44
N LEU A 331 11.33 -7.58 -6.33
CA LEU A 331 11.54 -7.34 -7.76
C LEU A 331 12.03 -5.89 -8.00
N GLY A 332 13.10 -5.73 -8.78
CA GLY A 332 13.78 -4.46 -9.03
C GLY A 332 15.09 -4.28 -8.25
N PHE A 333 15.24 -4.90 -7.07
CA PHE A 333 16.45 -4.72 -6.24
C PHE A 333 17.68 -5.37 -6.89
N GLY A 334 17.53 -6.58 -7.45
CA GLY A 334 18.61 -7.33 -8.09
C GLY A 334 19.26 -6.55 -9.23
N ALA A 335 18.46 -6.07 -10.20
CA ALA A 335 18.98 -5.26 -11.30
C ALA A 335 19.61 -3.96 -10.81
N ALA A 336 19.01 -3.27 -9.84
CA ALA A 336 19.54 -2.02 -9.33
C ALA A 336 20.91 -2.19 -8.66
N PHE A 337 21.08 -3.19 -7.78
CA PHE A 337 22.37 -3.50 -7.17
C PHE A 337 23.42 -3.87 -8.22
N LYS A 338 23.06 -4.76 -9.15
CA LYS A 338 23.96 -5.22 -10.21
C LYS A 338 24.42 -4.06 -11.09
N HIS A 339 23.50 -3.18 -11.49
CA HIS A 339 23.79 -2.03 -12.33
C HIS A 339 24.85 -1.12 -11.69
N VAL A 340 24.61 -0.68 -10.45
CA VAL A 340 25.54 0.26 -9.80
C VAL A 340 26.89 -0.39 -9.46
N MET A 341 26.90 -1.67 -9.10
CA MET A 341 28.16 -2.39 -8.82
C MET A 341 28.98 -2.66 -10.09
N GLN A 342 28.33 -2.88 -11.24
CA GLN A 342 29.02 -3.05 -12.52
C GLN A 342 29.56 -1.72 -13.06
N LYS A 343 28.87 -0.61 -12.80
CA LYS A 343 29.29 0.73 -13.22
C LYS A 343 30.54 1.20 -12.49
N ASP A 344 30.62 0.97 -11.18
CA ASP A 344 31.83 1.19 -10.39
C ASP A 344 31.91 0.15 -9.28
N GLY A 345 32.96 -0.67 -9.31
CA GLY A 345 33.21 -1.70 -8.29
C GLY A 345 33.35 -1.14 -6.87
N LYS A 346 33.67 0.15 -6.71
CA LYS A 346 33.69 0.82 -5.39
C LYS A 346 32.30 1.01 -4.79
N ASN A 347 31.24 0.99 -5.59
CA ASN A 347 29.88 1.17 -5.10
C ASN A 347 29.44 0.09 -4.11
N ILE A 348 30.05 -1.10 -4.11
CA ILE A 348 29.77 -2.09 -3.06
C ILE A 348 30.15 -1.59 -1.68
N GLN A 349 31.26 -0.87 -1.57
CA GLN A 349 31.72 -0.30 -0.31
C GLN A 349 30.79 0.84 0.12
N THR A 350 30.38 1.70 -0.83
CA THR A 350 29.37 2.74 -0.59
C THR A 350 28.03 2.15 -0.12
N LEU A 351 27.54 1.07 -0.73
CA LEU A 351 26.29 0.41 -0.34
C LEU A 351 26.38 -0.20 1.07
N ARG A 352 27.53 -0.78 1.42
CA ARG A 352 27.81 -1.28 2.77
C ARG A 352 27.85 -0.15 3.79
N GLU A 353 28.48 0.97 3.45
CA GLU A 353 28.48 2.16 4.29
C GLU A 353 27.07 2.71 4.48
N MET A 354 26.27 2.79 3.42
CA MET A 354 24.85 3.16 3.52
C MET A 354 24.08 2.23 4.45
N TYR A 355 24.31 0.91 4.38
CA TYR A 355 23.64 -0.05 5.26
C TYR A 355 24.02 0.13 6.74
N ASN A 356 25.28 0.43 7.01
CA ASN A 356 25.79 0.59 8.37
C ASN A 356 25.49 1.96 8.98
N GLU A 357 25.54 3.03 8.17
CA GLU A 357 25.51 4.41 8.64
C GLU A 357 24.16 5.10 8.42
N TRP A 358 23.37 4.71 7.39
CA TRP A 358 22.13 5.38 7.03
C TRP A 358 20.89 4.59 7.47
N PRO A 359 20.17 5.01 8.53
CA PRO A 359 19.06 4.24 9.08
C PRO A 359 17.96 3.91 8.06
N PHE A 360 17.66 4.83 7.13
CA PHE A 360 16.67 4.62 6.08
C PHE A 360 17.03 3.44 5.17
N PHE A 361 18.28 3.38 4.72
CA PHE A 361 18.73 2.30 3.85
C PHE A 361 18.78 0.98 4.61
N ARG A 362 19.26 1.00 5.85
CA ARG A 362 19.27 -0.15 6.75
C ARG A 362 17.88 -0.78 6.92
N VAL A 363 16.88 -0.01 7.37
CA VAL A 363 15.54 -0.58 7.60
C VAL A 363 14.85 -1.03 6.32
N THR A 364 15.22 -0.45 5.17
CA THR A 364 14.72 -0.86 3.86
C THR A 364 15.26 -2.25 3.50
N LEU A 365 16.55 -2.50 3.72
CA LEU A 365 17.16 -3.81 3.47
C LEU A 365 16.79 -4.86 4.53
N ASP A 366 16.67 -4.48 5.81
CA ASP A 366 16.22 -5.39 6.87
C ASP A 366 14.81 -5.93 6.60
N LEU A 367 13.91 -5.09 6.08
CA LEU A 367 12.58 -5.54 5.66
C LEU A 367 12.67 -6.52 4.48
N LEU A 368 13.52 -6.24 3.51
CA LEU A 368 13.74 -7.11 2.37
C LEU A 368 14.30 -8.47 2.81
N GLU A 369 15.28 -8.47 3.71
CA GLU A 369 15.91 -9.67 4.28
C GLU A 369 14.90 -10.52 5.07
N MET A 370 14.06 -9.88 5.89
CA MET A 370 12.98 -10.56 6.60
C MET A 370 11.97 -11.21 5.65
N VAL A 371 11.66 -10.58 4.52
CA VAL A 371 10.77 -11.17 3.52
C VAL A 371 11.43 -12.34 2.79
N PHE A 372 12.72 -12.25 2.46
CA PHE A 372 13.47 -13.40 1.94
C PHE A 372 13.52 -14.57 2.94
N ALA A 373 13.61 -14.28 4.24
CA ALA A 373 13.56 -15.31 5.29
C ALA A 373 12.19 -16.01 5.41
N LYS A 374 11.12 -15.40 4.89
CA LYS A 374 9.79 -16.00 4.81
C LYS A 374 9.54 -16.70 3.47
N GLY A 375 10.35 -16.43 2.46
CA GLY A 375 10.17 -16.96 1.12
C GLY A 375 10.80 -18.33 0.93
N ASP A 376 10.20 -19.12 0.04
CA ASP A 376 10.66 -20.46 -0.33
C ASP A 376 10.46 -20.67 -1.84
N PRO A 377 11.53 -20.55 -2.66
CA PRO A 377 11.42 -20.74 -4.11
C PRO A 377 11.14 -22.20 -4.49
N GLY A 378 11.38 -23.17 -3.61
CA GLY A 378 11.00 -24.57 -3.82
C GLY A 378 9.49 -24.76 -3.72
N ILE A 379 8.84 -24.13 -2.74
CA ILE A 379 7.37 -24.07 -2.68
C ILE A 379 6.81 -23.31 -3.88
N ALA A 380 7.39 -22.15 -4.25
CA ALA A 380 6.94 -21.43 -5.44
C ALA A 380 7.03 -22.29 -6.72
N ALA A 381 8.10 -23.08 -6.86
CA ALA A 381 8.25 -24.03 -7.96
C ALA A 381 7.20 -25.16 -7.94
N LEU A 382 6.72 -25.57 -6.77
CA LEU A 382 5.61 -26.53 -6.66
C LEU A 382 4.30 -25.95 -7.21
N TYR A 383 3.97 -24.69 -6.91
CA TYR A 383 2.79 -24.02 -7.49
C TYR A 383 2.92 -23.94 -9.01
N ASP A 384 4.08 -23.55 -9.53
CA ASP A 384 4.38 -23.57 -10.96
C ASP A 384 4.14 -24.95 -11.57
N LYS A 385 4.72 -26.00 -10.98
CA LYS A 385 4.62 -27.37 -11.48
C LYS A 385 3.17 -27.85 -11.54
N LEU A 386 2.34 -27.47 -10.58
CA LEU A 386 0.98 -27.98 -10.44
C LEU A 386 -0.08 -27.15 -11.16
N LEU A 387 0.12 -25.83 -11.28
CA LEU A 387 -0.93 -24.88 -11.68
C LEU A 387 -0.63 -24.13 -12.97
N VAL A 388 0.63 -24.05 -13.39
CA VAL A 388 1.06 -23.24 -14.54
C VAL A 388 1.24 -24.12 -15.77
N SER A 389 0.82 -23.61 -16.93
CA SER A 389 0.98 -24.27 -18.23
C SER A 389 2.45 -24.39 -18.65
N GLU A 390 2.79 -25.38 -19.47
CA GLU A 390 4.20 -25.67 -19.83
C GLU A 390 4.91 -24.48 -20.51
N ASP A 391 4.18 -23.72 -21.33
CA ASP A 391 4.70 -22.55 -22.05
C ASP A 391 5.12 -21.39 -21.13
N LEU A 392 4.55 -21.33 -19.91
CA LEU A 392 4.84 -20.30 -18.92
C LEU A 392 5.86 -20.73 -17.84
N LYS A 393 6.28 -21.99 -17.81
CA LYS A 393 7.23 -22.46 -16.77
C LYS A 393 8.60 -21.81 -16.86
N SER A 394 9.09 -21.56 -18.07
CA SER A 394 10.36 -20.85 -18.29
C SER A 394 10.34 -19.42 -17.72
N PHE A 395 9.17 -18.77 -17.76
CA PHE A 395 8.96 -17.46 -17.17
C PHE A 395 9.06 -17.50 -15.64
N GLY A 396 8.41 -18.47 -15.00
CA GLY A 396 8.51 -18.66 -13.56
C GLY A 396 9.92 -19.07 -13.10
N GLU A 397 10.64 -19.86 -13.91
CA GLU A 397 12.05 -20.19 -13.65
C GLU A 397 12.95 -18.96 -13.69
N HIS A 398 12.79 -18.08 -14.69
CA HIS A 398 13.50 -16.80 -14.76
C HIS A 398 13.26 -15.99 -13.48
N LEU A 399 12.00 -15.83 -13.04
CA LEU A 399 11.71 -15.11 -11.81
C LEU A 399 12.39 -15.73 -10.57
N ARG A 400 12.46 -17.06 -10.46
CA ARG A 400 13.18 -17.73 -9.37
C ARG A 400 14.70 -17.54 -9.43
N ILE A 401 15.29 -17.50 -10.63
CA ILE A 401 16.70 -17.16 -10.79
C ILE A 401 16.96 -15.74 -10.29
N ASN A 402 16.08 -14.79 -10.65
CA ASN A 402 16.17 -13.40 -10.19
C ASN A 402 16.02 -13.30 -8.65
N TYR A 403 15.10 -14.08 -8.05
CA TYR A 403 14.96 -14.19 -6.60
C TYR A 403 16.29 -14.58 -5.92
N GLU A 404 16.95 -15.63 -6.42
CA GLU A 404 18.21 -16.11 -5.86
C GLU A 404 19.38 -15.14 -6.07
N GLU A 405 19.46 -14.48 -7.23
CA GLU A 405 20.46 -13.44 -7.50
C GLU A 405 20.26 -12.22 -6.58
N THR A 406 19.02 -11.74 -6.46
CA THR A 406 18.67 -10.61 -5.59
C THR A 406 19.00 -10.92 -4.12
N LYS A 407 18.67 -12.13 -3.65
CA LYS A 407 18.99 -12.58 -2.28
C LYS A 407 20.50 -12.58 -2.01
N LYS A 408 21.32 -13.04 -2.96
CA LYS A 408 22.78 -13.05 -2.84
C LYS A 408 23.35 -11.63 -2.78
N LEU A 409 22.87 -10.74 -3.66
CA LEU A 409 23.30 -9.34 -3.69
C LEU A 409 22.92 -8.59 -2.40
N LEU A 410 21.71 -8.83 -1.88
CA LEU A 410 21.29 -8.30 -0.59
C LEU A 410 22.26 -8.69 0.54
N LEU A 411 22.55 -9.98 0.69
CA LEU A 411 23.46 -10.48 1.73
C LEU A 411 24.87 -9.88 1.58
N LEU A 412 25.34 -9.73 0.35
CA LEU A 412 26.63 -9.12 0.05
C LEU A 412 26.71 -7.64 0.49
N VAL A 413 25.62 -6.88 0.26
CA VAL A 413 25.48 -5.48 0.66
C VAL A 413 25.31 -5.35 2.17
N ALA A 414 24.50 -6.19 2.80
CA ALA A 414 24.31 -6.20 4.25
C ALA A 414 25.55 -6.71 5.00
N GLY A 415 26.44 -7.44 4.33
CA GLY A 415 27.62 -8.06 4.95
C GLY A 415 27.29 -9.31 5.76
N HIS A 416 26.15 -9.95 5.50
CA HIS A 416 25.69 -11.15 6.22
C HIS A 416 26.07 -12.42 5.43
N ALA A 417 26.42 -13.50 6.13
CA ALA A 417 26.62 -14.81 5.51
C ALA A 417 25.29 -15.55 5.32
N LYS A 418 24.29 -15.29 6.18
CA LYS A 418 22.96 -15.91 6.11
C LYS A 418 21.87 -14.90 6.39
N LEU A 419 20.67 -15.16 5.88
CA LEU A 419 19.49 -14.36 6.19
C LEU A 419 19.27 -14.25 7.70
N LEU A 420 18.94 -13.03 8.15
CA LEU A 420 18.67 -12.65 9.53
C LEU A 420 19.83 -12.97 10.47
N GLU A 421 21.06 -12.78 10.02
CA GLU A 421 22.25 -12.97 10.85
C GLU A 421 22.26 -12.02 12.06
N ALA A 422 21.83 -10.78 11.86
CA ALA A 422 21.72 -9.77 12.91
C ALA A 422 20.48 -9.91 13.82
N ASP A 423 19.53 -10.80 13.51
CA ASP A 423 18.30 -11.01 14.30
C ASP A 423 18.00 -12.52 14.51
N PRO A 424 18.76 -13.20 15.39
CA PRO A 424 18.57 -14.62 15.66
C PRO A 424 17.20 -14.94 16.30
N TYR A 425 16.59 -13.98 17.01
CA TYR A 425 15.28 -14.17 17.64
C TYR A 425 14.17 -14.23 16.60
N LEU A 426 14.17 -13.31 15.64
CA LEU A 426 13.22 -13.34 14.53
C LEU A 426 13.45 -14.59 13.68
N LYS A 427 14.71 -14.93 13.39
CA LYS A 427 15.07 -16.14 12.63
C LYS A 427 14.49 -17.41 13.26
N GLN A 428 14.66 -17.59 14.57
CA GLN A 428 14.10 -18.72 15.30
C GLN A 428 12.57 -18.76 15.20
N ARG A 429 11.90 -17.62 15.42
CA ARG A 429 10.43 -17.53 15.38
C ARG A 429 9.84 -17.85 14.00
N LEU A 430 10.53 -17.46 12.93
CA LEU A 430 10.10 -17.79 11.56
C LEU A 430 10.32 -19.28 11.29
N SER A 431 11.48 -19.82 11.62
CA SER A 431 11.81 -21.24 11.43
C SER A 431 10.82 -22.18 12.12
N LEU A 432 10.35 -21.84 13.33
CA LEU A 432 9.35 -22.64 14.06
C LEU A 432 7.97 -22.65 13.38
N ARG A 433 7.66 -21.67 12.53
CA ARG A 433 6.39 -21.59 11.80
C ARG A 433 6.45 -22.32 10.47
N ASP A 434 7.64 -22.45 9.89
CA ASP A 434 7.81 -22.92 8.52
C ASP A 434 7.22 -24.31 8.30
N SER A 435 7.42 -25.28 9.20
CA SER A 435 6.86 -26.62 9.02
C SER A 435 5.33 -26.61 8.88
N TYR A 436 4.63 -25.84 9.70
CA TYR A 436 3.18 -25.71 9.62
C TYR A 436 2.73 -25.01 8.34
N ILE A 437 3.38 -23.90 7.99
CA ILE A 437 3.03 -23.11 6.80
C ILE A 437 3.32 -23.91 5.52
N THR A 438 4.44 -24.63 5.46
CA THR A 438 4.81 -25.47 4.33
C THR A 438 3.79 -26.58 4.09
N THR A 439 3.30 -27.25 5.13
CA THR A 439 2.21 -28.23 4.99
C THR A 439 0.95 -27.58 4.40
N LEU A 440 0.58 -26.39 4.88
CA LEU A 440 -0.57 -25.66 4.34
C LEU A 440 -0.35 -25.21 2.89
N ASN A 441 0.87 -24.83 2.50
CA ASN A 441 1.20 -24.48 1.12
C ASN A 441 1.03 -25.66 0.16
N VAL A 442 1.56 -26.84 0.53
CA VAL A 442 1.39 -28.06 -0.28
C VAL A 442 -0.08 -28.42 -0.40
N CYS A 443 -0.83 -28.37 0.71
CA CYS A 443 -2.26 -28.60 0.71
C CYS A 443 -3.00 -27.62 -0.20
N GLN A 444 -2.69 -26.32 -0.11
CA GLN A 444 -3.28 -25.27 -0.92
C GLN A 444 -3.00 -25.47 -2.41
N ALA A 445 -1.75 -25.75 -2.81
CA ALA A 445 -1.39 -25.96 -4.21
C ALA A 445 -2.17 -27.14 -4.84
N HIS A 446 -2.26 -28.28 -4.14
CA HIS A 446 -3.06 -29.42 -4.59
C HIS A 446 -4.57 -29.13 -4.60
N THR A 447 -5.07 -28.34 -3.64
CA THR A 447 -6.48 -27.95 -3.57
C THR A 447 -6.84 -27.04 -4.75
N LEU A 448 -6.02 -26.04 -5.04
CA LEU A 448 -6.19 -25.15 -6.21
C LEU A 448 -6.18 -25.95 -7.52
N LYS A 449 -5.26 -26.91 -7.66
CA LYS A 449 -5.23 -27.80 -8.84
C LYS A 449 -6.56 -28.52 -9.00
N ARG A 450 -7.05 -29.17 -7.94
CA ARG A 450 -8.34 -29.88 -7.96
C ARG A 450 -9.51 -28.95 -8.26
N MET A 451 -9.54 -27.75 -7.67
CA MET A 451 -10.60 -26.77 -7.90
C MET A 451 -10.64 -26.25 -9.34
N ARG A 452 -9.48 -26.15 -10.01
CA ARG A 452 -9.35 -25.61 -11.37
C ARG A 452 -9.48 -26.67 -12.47
N GLU A 453 -9.35 -27.95 -12.13
CA GLU A 453 -9.53 -29.05 -13.07
C GLU A 453 -11.02 -29.32 -13.37
N PRO A 454 -11.46 -29.28 -14.65
CA PRO A 454 -12.87 -29.48 -15.04
C PRO A 454 -13.47 -30.83 -14.65
N GLN A 455 -12.63 -31.83 -14.35
CA GLN A 455 -13.03 -33.21 -14.03
C GLN A 455 -12.94 -33.57 -12.54
N SER A 456 -12.57 -32.64 -11.65
CA SER A 456 -12.68 -32.86 -10.21
C SER A 456 -14.15 -32.77 -9.81
N LYS A 457 -14.93 -33.82 -10.11
CA LYS A 457 -16.05 -34.18 -9.26
C LYS A 457 -15.46 -34.31 -7.86
N VAL A 458 -15.65 -33.28 -7.02
CA VAL A 458 -15.52 -33.46 -5.58
C VAL A 458 -16.42 -34.64 -5.29
N ALA A 459 -15.81 -35.79 -5.04
CA ALA A 459 -16.55 -37.02 -4.79
C ALA A 459 -17.60 -36.67 -3.75
N GLU A 460 -18.87 -37.01 -4.02
CA GLU A 460 -20.01 -36.89 -3.11
C GLU A 460 -19.77 -37.60 -1.76
N SER A 461 -18.60 -38.20 -1.53
CA SER A 461 -18.12 -38.56 -0.20
C SER A 461 -17.72 -37.31 0.58
N ARG A 462 -18.71 -36.59 1.11
CA ARG A 462 -18.50 -35.83 2.35
C ARG A 462 -17.78 -36.75 3.34
N PRO A 463 -16.70 -36.33 4.00
CA PRO A 463 -16.17 -37.11 5.13
C PRO A 463 -17.35 -37.37 6.08
N ARG A 464 -17.52 -38.61 6.53
CA ARG A 464 -18.54 -38.94 7.52
C ARG A 464 -18.22 -38.13 8.79
N LEU A 465 -18.82 -36.96 8.92
CA LEU A 465 -18.94 -36.29 10.19
C LEU A 465 -19.62 -37.30 11.12
N SER A 466 -19.03 -37.55 12.27
CA SER A 466 -19.53 -38.48 13.27
C SER A 466 -21.01 -38.21 13.53
N LYS A 467 -21.83 -39.27 13.47
CA LYS A 467 -23.29 -39.26 13.67
C LYS A 467 -23.75 -38.85 15.09
N GLU A 468 -22.95 -38.11 15.85
CA GLU A 468 -23.26 -37.75 17.24
C GLU A 468 -23.91 -36.37 17.41
N SER A 469 -24.22 -35.66 16.32
CA SER A 469 -25.07 -34.45 16.43
C SER A 469 -25.76 -34.12 15.10
N SER A 470 -26.92 -34.73 14.83
CA SER A 470 -27.77 -34.28 13.73
C SER A 470 -29.25 -34.52 14.05
N ASP A 471 -29.81 -33.72 14.95
CA ASP A 471 -31.24 -33.42 15.00
C ASP A 471 -31.45 -32.02 14.39
N SER A 472 -31.30 -31.92 13.07
CA SER A 472 -31.84 -30.81 12.27
C SER A 472 -31.65 -31.10 10.78
N ASP A 473 -32.69 -31.63 10.13
CA ASP A 473 -32.77 -31.87 8.68
C ASP A 473 -33.03 -30.57 7.88
N LYS A 474 -32.38 -29.47 8.28
CA LYS A 474 -32.37 -28.21 7.53
C LYS A 474 -30.93 -27.80 7.27
N PRO A 475 -30.55 -27.48 6.02
CA PRO A 475 -29.29 -26.79 5.81
C PRO A 475 -29.39 -25.44 6.53
N ASP A 476 -28.58 -25.28 7.56
CA ASP A 476 -28.36 -23.99 8.18
C ASP A 476 -27.77 -23.06 7.11
N ASP A 477 -28.59 -22.12 6.63
CA ASP A 477 -28.22 -20.98 5.77
C ASP A 477 -27.30 -20.00 6.55
N LEU A 478 -26.20 -20.48 7.12
CA LEU A 478 -25.26 -19.68 7.91
C LEU A 478 -24.38 -18.77 7.04
N VAL A 479 -24.47 -18.88 5.71
CA VAL A 479 -23.71 -18.03 4.78
C VAL A 479 -24.61 -17.58 3.64
N LYS A 480 -25.15 -16.35 3.75
CA LYS A 480 -25.67 -15.66 2.57
C LYS A 480 -24.51 -15.40 1.62
N LEU A 481 -24.60 -15.96 0.41
CA LEU A 481 -23.67 -15.68 -0.69
C LEU A 481 -23.58 -14.18 -0.93
N ASN A 482 -22.37 -13.69 -1.19
CA ASN A 482 -22.21 -12.31 -1.63
C ASN A 482 -22.81 -12.17 -3.04
N THR A 483 -24.00 -11.57 -3.13
CA THR A 483 -24.72 -11.35 -4.39
C THR A 483 -24.00 -10.38 -5.33
N ALA A 484 -22.96 -9.69 -4.87
CA ALA A 484 -22.08 -8.85 -5.70
C ALA A 484 -20.86 -9.61 -6.27
N SER A 485 -20.74 -10.92 -6.04
CA SER A 485 -19.71 -11.75 -6.67
C SER A 485 -20.06 -12.02 -8.13
N GLU A 486 -19.18 -11.59 -9.05
CA GLU A 486 -19.27 -11.92 -10.49
C GLU A 486 -18.92 -13.39 -10.81
N TYR A 487 -18.47 -14.14 -9.81
CA TYR A 487 -18.11 -15.54 -9.94
C TYR A 487 -19.24 -16.43 -9.43
N GLY A 488 -19.52 -17.51 -10.17
CA GLY A 488 -20.49 -18.52 -9.76
C GLY A 488 -20.15 -19.15 -8.40
N PRO A 489 -21.15 -19.73 -7.70
CA PRO A 489 -20.93 -20.38 -6.41
C PRO A 489 -19.90 -21.51 -6.58
N GLY A 490 -18.83 -21.43 -5.79
CA GLY A 490 -17.72 -22.38 -5.77
C GLY A 490 -17.93 -23.49 -4.77
#